data_AF-A0A425VUG3-F1
#
_entry.id   AF-A0A425VUG3-F1
#
_cell.length_a   1.000
_cell.length_b   1.000
_cell.length_c   1.000
_cell.angle_alpha   90.00
_cell.angle_beta   90.00
_cell.angle_gamma   90.00
#
_symmetry.space_group_name_H-M   'P 1'
#
loop_
_entity.id
_entity.type
_entity.pdbx_description
1 polymer ?
#
loop_
_entity_poly.entity_id
_entity_poly.type
_entity_poly.pdbx_seq_one_letter_code
_entity_poly.pdbx_strand_id
1 'polypeptide(L)'
;MADEKTMVMESGTENRKLFWGVMPEGKAYVRETSKGDLTEIMFDAAERETTVTFEPTDDYSLADVADTVEGHADDCFITDFEDALTLWGIPYTRDEKVIPLDA
;
A
#
# COMPACT_ATOMS: atom_id res chain seq x y z
N MET A 1 7.68 15.15 12.71
CA MET A 1 8.63 14.18 12.13
C MET A 1 7.74 13.17 11.44
N ALA A 2 7.87 13.00 10.13
CA ALA A 2 7.01 12.08 9.39
C ALA A 2 7.67 10.70 9.49
N ASP A 3 7.12 9.82 10.31
CA ASP A 3 7.52 8.42 10.42
C ASP A 3 7.10 7.69 9.15
N GLU A 4 7.90 7.82 8.09
CA GLU A 4 7.74 7.06 6.86
C GLU A 4 8.46 5.72 7.01
N LYS A 5 7.71 4.63 6.87
CA LYS A 5 8.23 3.27 6.86
C LYS A 5 8.08 2.67 5.47
N THR A 6 8.99 1.76 5.14
CA THR A 6 8.99 1.02 3.87
C THR A 6 9.29 -0.44 4.11
N MET A 7 8.60 -1.30 3.36
CA MET A 7 8.81 -2.74 3.29
C MET A 7 8.95 -3.15 1.82
N VAL A 8 9.95 -3.96 1.50
CA VAL A 8 10.17 -4.50 0.16
C VAL A 8 9.92 -6.00 0.21
N MET A 9 9.05 -6.48 -0.67
CA MET A 9 8.65 -7.87 -0.81
C MET A 9 9.05 -8.34 -2.20
N GLU A 10 9.98 -9.29 -2.28
CA GLU A 10 10.51 -9.80 -3.54
C GLU A 10 10.02 -11.23 -3.75
N SER A 11 9.21 -11.44 -4.79
CA SER A 11 8.69 -12.76 -5.16
C SER A 11 9.11 -13.10 -6.59
N GLY A 12 10.29 -13.72 -6.71
CA GLY A 12 10.86 -14.08 -8.01
C GLY A 12 11.22 -12.84 -8.83
N THR A 13 10.50 -12.60 -9.92
CA THR A 13 10.67 -11.40 -10.77
C THR A 13 9.74 -10.25 -10.38
N GLU A 14 8.77 -10.51 -9.49
CA GLU A 14 7.87 -9.48 -8.98
C GLU A 14 8.48 -8.79 -7.77
N ASN A 15 8.53 -7.46 -7.83
CA ASN A 15 8.98 -6.60 -6.77
C ASN A 15 7.80 -5.76 -6.30
N ARG A 16 7.33 -6.01 -5.08
CA ARG A 16 6.35 -5.17 -4.42
C ARG A 16 7.00 -4.36 -3.31
N LYS A 17 6.56 -3.11 -3.16
CA LYS A 17 7.01 -2.21 -2.11
C LYS A 17 5.80 -1.60 -1.45
N LEU A 18 5.73 -1.70 -0.14
CA LEU A 18 4.75 -0.99 0.68
C LEU A 18 5.44 0.16 1.40
N PHE A 19 4.82 1.33 1.35
CA PHE A 19 5.23 2.55 2.03
C PHE A 19 4.06 3.02 2.87
N TRP A 20 4.31 3.46 4.09
CA TRP A 20 3.26 4.05 4.91
C TRP A 20 3.81 5.15 5.79
N GLY A 21 2.97 6.15 6.05
CA GLY A 21 3.37 7.32 6.81
C GLY A 21 2.20 8.23 7.13
N VAL A 22 2.53 9.37 7.72
CA VAL A 22 1.57 10.45 8.01
C VAL A 22 1.82 11.62 7.06
N MET A 23 0.78 12.04 6.35
CA MET A 23 0.76 13.23 5.52
C MET A 23 0.85 14.50 6.38
N PRO A 24 1.31 15.63 5.84
CA PRO A 24 1.39 16.90 6.57
C PRO A 24 0.03 17.40 7.10
N GLU A 25 -1.07 16.93 6.53
CA GLU A 25 -2.45 17.24 6.95
C GLU A 25 -2.94 16.36 8.13
N GLY A 26 -2.10 15.43 8.63
CA GLY A 26 -2.45 14.52 9.73
C GLY A 26 -3.12 13.21 9.30
N LYS A 27 -3.34 13.02 7.98
CA LYS A 27 -3.89 11.78 7.42
C LYS A 27 -2.82 10.70 7.32
N ALA A 28 -3.19 9.45 7.57
CA ALA A 28 -2.34 8.31 7.30
C ALA A 28 -2.42 7.95 5.81
N TYR A 29 -1.32 7.44 5.26
CA TYR A 29 -1.29 6.91 3.92
C TYR A 29 -0.54 5.57 3.89
N VAL A 30 -1.00 4.68 3.01
CA VAL A 30 -0.35 3.43 2.65
C VAL A 30 -0.25 3.40 1.13
N ARG A 31 0.92 3.08 0.60
CA ARG A 31 1.21 3.09 -0.82
C ARG A 31 1.91 1.81 -1.21
N GLU A 32 1.33 1.11 -2.16
CA GLU A 32 1.89 -0.09 -2.75
C GLU A 32 2.41 0.24 -4.14
N THR A 33 3.65 -0.15 -4.43
CA THR A 33 4.21 -0.15 -5.78
C THR A 33 4.54 -1.59 -6.16
N SER A 34 4.01 -2.06 -7.28
CA SER A 34 4.29 -3.39 -7.84
C SER A 34 4.96 -3.25 -9.21
N LYS A 35 6.00 -4.04 -9.44
CA LYS A 35 6.80 -4.04 -10.68
C LYS A 35 7.41 -5.42 -10.95
N GLY A 36 7.22 -5.92 -12.17
CA GLY A 36 7.76 -7.21 -12.62
C GLY A 36 6.77 -7.96 -13.52
N ASP A 37 7.12 -9.18 -13.93
CA ASP A 37 6.36 -9.94 -14.93
C ASP A 37 4.87 -10.10 -14.56
N LEU A 38 4.55 -10.27 -13.27
CA LEU A 38 3.15 -10.39 -12.83
C LEU A 38 2.40 -9.09 -13.02
N THR A 39 3.03 -7.94 -12.72
CA THR A 39 2.46 -6.62 -12.97
C THR A 39 2.23 -6.40 -14.47
N GLU A 40 3.21 -6.78 -15.31
CA GLU A 40 3.11 -6.67 -16.76
C GLU A 40 1.97 -7.55 -17.32
N ILE A 41 1.87 -8.81 -16.88
CA ILE A 41 0.88 -9.77 -17.37
C ILE A 41 -0.54 -9.43 -16.88
N MET A 42 -0.70 -9.03 -15.62
CA MET A 42 -2.04 -8.79 -15.05
C MET A 42 -2.59 -7.40 -15.35
N PHE A 43 -1.73 -6.39 -15.46
CA PHE A 43 -2.15 -4.99 -15.57
C PHE A 43 -1.69 -4.30 -16.86
N ASP A 44 -0.99 -4.99 -17.76
CA ASP A 44 -0.42 -4.41 -19.00
C ASP A 44 0.44 -3.15 -18.70
N ALA A 45 1.13 -3.17 -17.56
CA ALA A 45 1.83 -2.02 -17.00
C ALA A 45 3.25 -2.42 -16.56
N ALA A 46 4.22 -1.54 -16.81
CA ALA A 46 5.58 -1.70 -16.33
C ALA A 46 5.70 -1.50 -14.81
N GLU A 47 4.82 -0.68 -14.24
CA GLU A 47 4.74 -0.42 -12.81
C GLU A 47 3.32 0.00 -12.45
N ARG A 48 2.84 -0.44 -11.29
CA ARG A 48 1.56 -0.02 -10.71
C ARG A 48 1.79 0.54 -9.32
N GLU A 49 1.31 1.75 -9.08
CA GLU A 49 1.29 2.40 -7.77
C GLU A 49 -0.16 2.57 -7.33
N THR A 50 -0.50 2.07 -6.14
CA THR A 50 -1.80 2.32 -5.50
C THR A 50 -1.55 3.01 -4.17
N THR A 51 -2.25 4.10 -3.89
CA THR A 51 -2.16 4.82 -2.62
C THR A 51 -3.54 4.87 -1.96
N VAL A 52 -3.61 4.38 -0.73
CA VAL A 52 -4.77 4.50 0.16
C VAL A 52 -4.46 5.57 1.20
N THR A 53 -5.37 6.51 1.39
CA THR A 53 -5.29 7.58 2.40
C THR A 53 -6.50 7.55 3.29
N PHE A 54 -6.30 7.67 4.59
CA PHE A 54 -7.38 7.63 5.58
C PHE A 54 -7.07 8.54 6.78
N GLU A 55 -8.10 8.88 7.53
CA GLU A 55 -7.95 9.59 8.80
C GLU A 55 -7.74 8.56 9.91
N PRO A 56 -6.58 8.56 10.60
CA PRO A 56 -6.33 7.62 11.68
C PRO A 56 -7.31 7.87 12.83
N THR A 57 -7.79 6.78 13.43
CA THR A 57 -8.71 6.79 14.56
C THR A 57 -8.10 6.06 15.75
N ASP A 58 -8.75 6.08 16.91
CA ASP A 58 -8.35 5.26 18.06
C ASP A 58 -8.45 3.75 17.77
N ASP A 59 -9.34 3.33 16.86
CA ASP A 59 -9.56 1.93 16.47
C ASP A 59 -8.60 1.44 15.37
N TYR A 60 -8.08 2.34 14.54
CA TYR A 60 -7.14 2.00 13.47
C TYR A 60 -6.19 3.15 13.16
N SER A 61 -4.90 2.87 13.31
CA SER A 61 -3.83 3.85 13.20
C SER A 61 -2.68 3.34 12.32
N LEU A 62 -1.67 4.19 12.13
CA LEU A 62 -0.46 3.80 11.42
C LEU A 62 0.33 2.69 12.14
N ALA A 63 0.12 2.51 13.45
CA ALA A 63 0.72 1.41 14.20
C ALA A 63 0.11 0.07 13.80
N ASP A 64 -1.21 0.02 13.58
CA ASP A 64 -1.93 -1.17 13.12
C ASP A 64 -1.52 -1.55 11.68
N VAL A 65 -1.30 -0.54 10.83
CA VAL A 65 -0.71 -0.75 9.50
C VAL A 65 0.67 -1.41 9.63
N ALA A 66 1.53 -0.88 10.49
CA ALA A 66 2.87 -1.44 10.70
C ALA A 66 2.80 -2.88 11.24
N ASP A 67 1.94 -3.14 12.22
CA ASP A 67 1.74 -4.49 12.81
C ASP A 67 1.25 -5.49 11.75
N THR A 68 0.31 -5.06 10.89
CA THR A 68 -0.19 -5.88 9.78
C THR A 68 0.93 -6.22 8.80
N VAL A 69 1.74 -5.23 8.39
CA VAL A 69 2.87 -5.47 7.48
C VAL A 69 3.93 -6.38 8.11
N GLU A 70 4.24 -6.19 9.39
CA GLU A 70 5.24 -7.01 10.10
C GLU A 70 4.74 -8.44 10.35
N GLY A 71 3.43 -8.63 10.58
CA GLY A 71 2.81 -9.93 10.80
C GLY A 71 2.59 -10.75 9.52
N HIS A 72 2.32 -10.09 8.40
CA HIS A 72 2.00 -10.74 7.12
C HIS A 72 3.16 -10.74 6.11
N ALA A 73 4.21 -9.95 6.32
CA ALA A 73 5.44 -9.86 5.54
C ALA A 73 5.24 -10.05 4.03
N ASP A 74 5.46 -11.25 3.48
CA ASP A 74 5.40 -11.56 2.06
C ASP A 74 3.98 -11.63 1.45
N ASP A 75 2.94 -11.76 2.28
CA ASP A 75 1.54 -11.94 1.85
C ASP A 75 0.67 -10.72 2.16
N CYS A 76 1.29 -9.54 2.32
CA CYS A 76 0.60 -8.29 2.61
C CYS A 76 0.38 -7.46 1.34
N PHE A 77 -0.87 -7.09 1.08
CA PHE A 77 -1.31 -6.34 -0.09
C PHE A 77 -2.03 -5.07 0.34
N ILE A 78 -2.11 -4.09 -0.55
CA ILE A 78 -2.86 -2.86 -0.27
C ILE A 78 -4.34 -3.13 0.07
N THR A 79 -4.90 -4.21 -0.48
CA THR A 79 -6.28 -4.65 -0.25
C THR A 79 -6.54 -5.10 1.18
N ASP A 80 -5.53 -5.58 1.92
CA ASP A 80 -5.70 -5.95 3.34
C ASP A 80 -6.01 -4.71 4.20
N PHE A 81 -5.40 -3.57 3.87
CA PHE A 81 -5.70 -2.30 4.54
C PHE A 81 -7.06 -1.75 4.11
N GLU A 82 -7.44 -1.89 2.83
CA GLU A 82 -8.79 -1.51 2.37
C GLU A 82 -9.88 -2.31 3.10
N ASP A 83 -9.68 -3.62 3.30
CA ASP A 83 -10.59 -4.49 4.03
C ASP A 83 -10.66 -4.11 5.51
N ALA A 84 -9.51 -3.89 6.16
CA ALA A 84 -9.45 -3.41 7.54
C ALA A 84 -10.18 -2.07 7.71
N LEU A 85 -9.90 -1.08 6.87
CA LEU A 85 -10.55 0.23 6.91
C LEU A 85 -12.07 0.11 6.72
N THR A 86 -12.51 -0.79 5.83
CA THR A 86 -13.93 -1.08 5.61
C THR A 86 -14.56 -1.75 6.83
N LEU A 87 -13.87 -2.71 7.45
CA LEU A 87 -14.31 -3.43 8.65
C LEU A 87 -14.50 -2.47 9.84
N TRP A 88 -13.58 -1.52 10.00
CA TRP A 88 -13.64 -0.49 11.05
C TRP A 88 -14.52 0.71 10.69
N GLY A 89 -15.08 0.75 9.47
CA GLY A 89 -15.95 1.84 9.00
C GLY A 89 -15.22 3.16 8.78
N ILE A 90 -13.92 3.14 8.52
CA ILE A 90 -13.08 4.31 8.35
C ILE A 90 -13.10 4.71 6.87
N PRO A 91 -13.50 5.96 6.54
CA PRO A 91 -13.48 6.42 5.17
C PRO A 91 -12.04 6.53 4.67
N TYR A 92 -11.79 6.03 3.48
CA TYR A 92 -10.50 6.12 2.81
C TYR A 92 -10.66 6.56 1.36
N THR A 93 -9.59 7.13 0.81
CA THR A 93 -9.46 7.49 -0.59
C THR A 93 -8.41 6.61 -1.24
N ARG A 94 -8.74 6.05 -2.40
CA ARG A 94 -7.83 5.26 -3.23
C ARG A 94 -7.44 6.06 -4.47
N ASP A 95 -6.14 6.19 -4.70
CA ASP A 95 -5.54 6.72 -5.92
C ASP A 95 -4.73 5.59 -6.57
N GLU A 96 -4.90 5.39 -7.87
CA GLU A 96 -4.19 4.37 -8.62
C GLU A 96 -3.50 5.00 -9.83
N LYS A 97 -2.22 4.67 -10.00
CA LYS A 97 -1.40 5.09 -11.13
C LYS A 97 -0.76 3.86 -11.75
N VAL A 98 -0.85 3.79 -13.07
CA VAL A 98 -0.19 2.76 -13.86
C VAL A 98 0.79 3.42 -14.82
N ILE A 99 2.01 2.90 -14.85
CA ILE A 99 3.01 3.25 -15.84
C ILE A 99 2.91 2.21 -16.95
N PRO A 100 2.52 2.58 -18.18
CA PRO A 100 2.36 1.61 -19.27
C PRO A 100 3.70 0.98 -19.65
N LEU A 101 3.63 -0.18 -20.30
CA LEU A 101 4.78 -0.77 -20.98
C LEU A 101 5.28 0.19 -22.07
N ASP A 102 6.60 0.43 -22.12
CA ASP A 102 7.19 1.18 -23.24
C ASP A 102 7.05 0.32 -24.50
N ALA A 103 6.38 0.86 -25.52
CA ALA A 103 5.92 0.14 -26.72
C ALA A 103 7.03 -0.18 -27.74
#